data_AF-A0A7Y3BV74-F1
#
_entry.id   AF-A0A7Y3BV74-F1
#
_cell.length_a   1.000
_cell.length_b   1.000
_cell.length_c   1.000
_cell.angle_alpha   90.00
_cell.angle_beta   90.00
_cell.angle_gamma   90.00
#
_symmetry.space_group_name_H-M   'P 1'
#
loop_
_entity.id
_entity.type
_entity.pdbx_description
1 polymer ?
#
loop_
_entity_poly.entity_id
_entity_poly.type
_entity_poly.pdbx_seq_one_letter_code
_entity_poly.pdbx_strand_id
1 'polypeptide(L)'
;MGRRLTRPGVKRTLGVAFLLAIGWLYVGLRVFDLQAVQASELESQALGQRFRQVELAADRGAILDRNGRELAITVDASTIYANPSEIPDPGAVAEVLSAVLGIPRGKLVEDLSKESSFVYLARKVDPKIADTVTNLKLPGTEQRIPGIYVLSEAARAYPAGPLAAQVLGFVGIDNEGLEGL
;
A
#
# COMPACT_ATOMS: atom_id res chain seq x y z
N MET A 1 -61.44 8.28 -31.27
CA MET A 1 -61.12 8.63 -29.87
C MET A 1 -59.90 9.56 -29.84
N GLY A 2 -60.11 10.88 -29.85
CA GLY A 2 -59.01 11.85 -29.78
C GLY A 2 -58.77 12.30 -28.34
N ARG A 3 -57.63 11.93 -27.75
CA ARG A 3 -57.20 12.48 -26.44
C ARG A 3 -56.87 13.96 -26.62
N ARG A 4 -57.70 14.85 -26.08
CA ARG A 4 -57.38 16.28 -25.97
C ARG A 4 -56.23 16.44 -24.97
N LEU A 5 -55.06 16.84 -25.45
CA LEU A 5 -54.00 17.34 -24.58
C LEU A 5 -54.46 18.71 -24.05
N THR A 6 -54.93 18.74 -22.82
CA THR A 6 -55.27 19.99 -22.14
C THR A 6 -53.97 20.77 -21.94
N ARG A 7 -53.81 21.90 -22.65
CA ARG A 7 -52.70 22.83 -22.45
C ARG A 7 -52.75 23.29 -20.98
N PRO A 8 -51.72 23.04 -20.15
CA PRO A 8 -51.70 23.57 -18.80
C PRO A 8 -51.79 25.10 -18.87
N GLY A 9 -52.61 25.70 -18.02
CA GLY A 9 -52.78 27.16 -18.01
C GLY A 9 -51.43 27.85 -17.80
N VAL A 10 -51.16 28.91 -18.56
CA VAL A 10 -49.86 29.63 -18.61
C VAL A 10 -49.32 30.00 -17.22
N LYS A 11 -50.21 30.26 -16.25
CA LYS A 11 -49.85 30.52 -14.84
C LYS A 11 -49.20 29.32 -14.13
N ARG A 12 -49.63 28.09 -14.45
CA ARG A 12 -49.09 26.84 -13.87
C ARG A 12 -47.71 26.53 -14.45
N THR A 13 -47.52 26.72 -15.75
CA THR A 13 -46.21 26.52 -16.40
C THR A 13 -45.17 27.56 -15.94
N LEU A 14 -45.58 28.82 -15.76
CA LEU A 14 -44.73 29.87 -15.17
C LEU A 14 -44.33 29.55 -13.72
N GLY A 15 -45.26 29.06 -12.90
CA GLY A 15 -44.95 28.66 -11.53
C GLY A 15 -43.94 27.52 -11.45
N VAL A 16 -44.07 26.51 -12.31
CA VAL A 16 -43.10 25.40 -12.40
C VAL A 16 -41.74 25.88 -12.91
N ALA A 17 -41.71 26.74 -13.94
CA ALA A 17 -40.47 27.31 -14.46
C ALA A 17 -39.74 28.16 -13.40
N PHE A 18 -40.48 28.93 -12.62
CA PHE A 18 -39.92 29.74 -11.52
C PHE A 18 -39.32 28.87 -10.42
N LEU A 19 -40.01 27.80 -10.00
CA LEU A 19 -39.48 26.83 -9.04
C LEU A 19 -38.21 26.15 -9.55
N LEU A 20 -38.17 25.76 -10.82
CA LEU A 20 -36.98 25.19 -11.44
C LEU A 20 -35.83 26.20 -11.47
N ALA A 21 -36.10 27.47 -11.78
CA ALA A 21 -35.10 28.53 -11.80
C ALA A 21 -34.47 28.74 -10.41
N ILE A 22 -35.29 28.72 -9.34
CA ILE A 22 -34.79 28.78 -7.95
C ILE A 22 -33.94 27.54 -7.64
N GLY A 23 -34.38 26.35 -8.05
CA GLY A 23 -33.61 25.11 -7.88
C GLY A 23 -32.24 25.19 -8.55
N TRP A 24 -32.19 25.66 -9.79
CA TRP A 24 -30.94 25.87 -10.53
C TRP A 24 -30.04 26.92 -9.89
N LEU A 25 -30.62 28.01 -9.38
CA LEU A 25 -29.86 29.03 -8.65
C LEU A 25 -29.23 28.45 -7.38
N TYR A 26 -29.96 27.63 -6.63
CA TYR A 26 -29.43 26.97 -5.43
C TYR A 26 -28.27 26.02 -5.77
N VAL A 27 -28.42 25.20 -6.82
CA VAL A 27 -27.32 24.32 -7.29
C VAL A 27 -26.10 25.16 -7.68
N GLY A 28 -26.29 26.26 -8.42
CA GLY A 28 -25.21 27.16 -8.81
C GLY A 28 -24.46 27.76 -7.62
N LEU A 29 -25.19 28.24 -6.61
CA LEU A 29 -24.60 28.77 -5.38
C LEU A 29 -23.82 27.69 -4.61
N ARG A 30 -24.35 26.46 -4.55
CA ARG A 30 -23.67 25.36 -3.88
C ARG A 30 -22.38 24.93 -4.60
N VAL A 31 -22.39 24.95 -5.93
CA VAL A 31 -21.18 24.68 -6.72
C VAL A 31 -20.14 25.78 -6.50
N PHE A 32 -20.56 27.06 -6.46
CA PHE A 32 -19.65 28.17 -6.19
C PHE A 32 -19.03 28.08 -4.79
N ASP A 33 -19.81 27.75 -3.77
CA ASP A 33 -19.32 27.51 -2.40
C ASP A 33 -18.25 26.40 -2.36
N LEU A 34 -18.51 25.26 -3.02
CA LEU A 34 -17.56 24.16 -3.09
C LEU A 34 -16.28 24.52 -3.87
N GLN A 35 -16.39 25.29 -4.96
CA GLN A 35 -15.26 25.59 -5.85
C GLN A 35 -14.48 26.86 -5.48
N ALA A 36 -15.08 27.84 -4.81
CA ALA A 36 -14.43 29.11 -4.50
C ALA A 36 -14.07 29.25 -3.02
N VAL A 37 -14.91 28.73 -2.12
CA VAL A 37 -14.70 28.85 -0.67
C VAL A 37 -13.97 27.63 -0.12
N GLN A 38 -14.42 26.42 -0.49
CA GLN A 38 -13.88 25.15 0.04
C GLN A 38 -12.78 24.54 -0.84
N ALA A 39 -12.41 25.18 -1.95
CA ALA A 39 -11.45 24.59 -2.88
C ALA A 39 -10.08 24.31 -2.26
N SER A 40 -9.54 25.22 -1.46
CA SER A 40 -8.22 25.03 -0.82
C SER A 40 -8.23 23.91 0.22
N GLU A 41 -9.32 23.78 0.98
CA GLU A 41 -9.48 22.71 1.97
C GLU A 41 -9.67 21.35 1.29
N LEU A 42 -10.54 21.27 0.28
CA LEU A 42 -10.74 20.05 -0.52
C LEU A 42 -9.48 19.65 -1.29
N GLU A 43 -8.72 20.62 -1.79
CA GLU A 43 -7.41 20.38 -2.41
C GLU A 43 -6.41 19.83 -1.40
N SER A 44 -6.31 20.40 -0.20
CA SER A 44 -5.42 19.87 0.85
C SER A 44 -5.78 18.44 1.28
N GLN A 45 -7.07 18.13 1.38
CA GLN A 45 -7.56 16.78 1.69
C GLN A 45 -7.26 15.81 0.54
N ALA A 46 -7.44 16.25 -0.71
CA ALA A 46 -7.10 15.46 -1.90
C ALA A 46 -5.59 15.23 -2.02
N LEU A 47 -4.76 16.22 -1.67
CA LEU A 47 -3.31 16.09 -1.63
C LEU A 47 -2.88 15.10 -0.54
N GLY A 48 -3.49 15.15 0.66
CA GLY A 48 -3.24 14.17 1.72
C GLY A 48 -3.64 12.73 1.36
N GLN A 49 -4.64 12.57 0.48
CA GLN A 49 -5.03 11.26 -0.05
C GLN A 49 -4.13 10.76 -1.18
N ARG A 50 -3.52 11.67 -1.96
CA ARG A 50 -2.68 11.34 -3.12
C ARG A 50 -1.21 11.17 -2.77
N PHE A 51 -0.70 11.95 -1.82
CA PHE A 51 0.70 11.96 -1.44
C PHE A 51 0.87 11.30 -0.08
N ARG A 52 1.46 10.10 -0.08
CA ARG A 52 1.97 9.48 1.14
C ARG A 52 3.43 9.87 1.29
N GLN A 53 3.76 10.55 2.39
CA GLN A 53 5.16 10.69 2.78
C GLN A 53 5.69 9.29 3.14
N VAL A 54 6.68 8.83 2.38
CA VAL A 54 7.46 7.64 2.69
C VAL A 54 8.80 8.14 3.17
N GLU A 55 9.11 7.89 4.45
CA GLU A 55 10.40 8.24 5.01
C GLU A 55 11.46 7.31 4.42
N LEU A 56 12.40 7.88 3.66
CA LEU A 56 13.55 7.14 3.16
C LEU A 56 14.57 7.06 4.31
N ALA A 57 14.56 5.94 5.02
CA ALA A 57 15.54 5.69 6.07
C ALA A 57 16.95 5.76 5.49
N ALA A 58 17.82 6.56 6.12
CA ALA A 58 19.23 6.61 5.75
C ALA A 58 19.93 5.32 6.16
N ASP A 59 20.90 4.88 5.35
CA ASP A 59 21.70 3.71 5.68
C ASP A 59 22.51 3.93 6.95
N ARG A 60 22.43 2.96 7.87
CA ARG A 60 23.17 3.00 9.12
C ARG A 60 24.65 2.72 8.86
N GLY A 61 25.54 3.51 9.47
CA GLY A 61 26.99 3.34 9.30
C GLY A 61 27.50 1.95 9.71
N ALA A 62 28.58 1.51 9.06
CA ALA A 62 29.27 0.28 9.44
C ALA A 62 30.00 0.47 10.78
N ILE A 63 29.91 -0.51 11.66
CA ILE A 63 30.71 -0.58 12.90
C ILE A 63 31.91 -1.47 12.61
N LEU A 64 33.11 -0.95 12.85
CA LEU A 64 34.37 -1.60 12.59
C LEU A 64 35.17 -1.78 13.89
N ASP A 65 35.95 -2.86 13.96
CA ASP A 65 36.99 -3.01 15.00
C ASP A 65 38.18 -2.06 14.74
N ARG A 66 39.09 -1.92 15.72
CA ARG A 66 40.35 -1.15 15.61
C ARG A 66 41.22 -1.53 14.41
N ASN A 67 41.06 -2.75 13.89
CA ASN A 67 41.78 -3.24 12.72
C ASN A 67 41.00 -3.05 11.40
N GLY A 68 39.87 -2.33 11.41
CA GLY A 68 39.01 -2.10 10.26
C GLY A 68 38.13 -3.29 9.87
N ARG A 69 38.01 -4.32 10.71
CA ARG A 69 37.17 -5.50 10.44
C ARG A 69 35.71 -5.19 10.72
N GLU A 70 34.83 -5.59 9.82
CA GLU A 70 33.39 -5.37 9.93
C GLU A 70 32.77 -6.17 11.08
N LEU A 71 32.13 -5.45 11.99
CA LEU A 71 31.43 -6.02 13.13
C LEU A 71 29.91 -5.98 12.95
N ALA A 72 29.39 -4.87 12.41
CA ALA A 72 28.00 -4.74 12.03
C ALA A 72 27.86 -3.84 10.80
N ILE A 73 27.20 -4.33 9.76
CA ILE A 73 27.04 -3.65 8.48
C ILE A 73 25.58 -3.62 8.04
N THR A 74 25.27 -2.67 7.17
CA THR A 74 23.95 -2.59 6.53
C THR A 74 24.03 -3.34 5.21
N VAL A 75 23.07 -4.24 4.98
CA VAL A 75 22.94 -5.03 3.76
C VAL A 75 21.58 -4.81 3.14
N ASP A 76 21.52 -4.89 1.81
CA ASP A 76 20.27 -4.81 1.08
C ASP A 76 19.36 -5.98 1.44
N ALA A 77 18.10 -5.67 1.71
CA ALA A 77 17.07 -6.63 2.00
C ALA A 77 15.79 -6.25 1.24
N SER A 78 14.84 -7.15 1.23
CA SER A 78 13.56 -6.91 0.59
C SER A 78 12.42 -7.39 1.46
N THR A 79 11.32 -6.65 1.45
CA THR A 79 10.10 -7.01 2.14
C THR A 79 9.01 -7.26 1.11
N ILE A 80 8.43 -8.46 1.17
CA ILE A 80 7.38 -8.93 0.29
C ILE A 80 6.05 -8.69 0.99
N TYR A 81 5.15 -7.98 0.31
CA TYR A 81 3.79 -7.72 0.79
C TYR A 81 2.78 -8.02 -0.30
N ALA A 82 1.54 -8.24 0.14
CA ALA A 82 0.41 -8.50 -0.73
C ALA A 82 -0.70 -7.46 -0.55
N ASN A 83 -1.43 -7.21 -1.62
CA ASN A 83 -2.76 -6.62 -1.59
C ASN A 83 -3.79 -7.74 -1.81
N PRO A 84 -4.40 -8.30 -0.74
CA PRO A 84 -5.45 -9.31 -0.83
C PRO A 84 -6.59 -8.97 -1.80
N SER A 85 -6.94 -7.68 -1.92
CA SER A 85 -8.05 -7.23 -2.78
C SER A 85 -7.77 -7.39 -4.28
N GLU A 86 -6.51 -7.56 -4.66
CA GLU A 86 -6.08 -7.79 -6.06
C GLU A 86 -5.84 -9.27 -6.37
N ILE A 87 -6.03 -10.16 -5.40
CA ILE A 87 -5.70 -11.58 -5.50
C ILE A 87 -6.99 -12.39 -5.70
N PRO A 88 -7.24 -12.93 -6.91
CA PRO A 88 -8.49 -13.63 -7.20
C PRO A 88 -8.59 -15.01 -6.54
N ASP A 89 -7.46 -15.72 -6.42
CA ASP A 89 -7.38 -17.05 -5.82
C ASP A 89 -6.23 -17.11 -4.79
N PRO A 90 -6.51 -16.79 -3.52
CA PRO A 90 -5.54 -16.90 -2.42
C PRO A 90 -4.97 -18.31 -2.25
N GLY A 91 -5.74 -19.34 -2.59
CA GLY A 91 -5.35 -20.74 -2.44
C GLY A 91 -4.25 -21.14 -3.40
N ALA A 92 -4.40 -20.81 -4.68
CA ALA A 92 -3.39 -21.07 -5.71
C ALA A 92 -2.13 -20.22 -5.49
N VAL A 93 -2.28 -18.95 -5.11
CA VAL A 93 -1.15 -18.06 -4.82
C VAL A 93 -0.35 -18.56 -3.61
N ALA A 94 -1.02 -18.95 -2.53
CA ALA A 94 -0.37 -19.48 -1.33
C ALA A 94 0.43 -20.76 -1.59
N GLU A 95 -0.03 -21.62 -2.51
CA GLU A 95 0.68 -22.85 -2.87
C GLU A 95 2.03 -22.57 -3.53
N VAL A 96 2.06 -21.63 -4.47
CA VAL A 96 3.30 -21.24 -5.17
C VAL A 96 4.23 -20.47 -4.22
N LEU A 97 3.69 -19.54 -3.44
CA LEU A 97 4.48 -18.75 -2.49
C LEU A 97 5.05 -19.58 -1.34
N SER A 98 4.32 -20.61 -0.89
CA SER A 98 4.78 -21.49 0.19
C SER A 98 6.10 -22.19 -0.16
N ALA A 99 6.26 -22.62 -1.41
CA ALA A 99 7.48 -23.29 -1.87
C ALA A 99 8.72 -22.38 -1.87
N VAL A 100 8.52 -21.08 -2.13
CA VAL A 100 9.63 -20.11 -2.25
C VAL A 100 9.94 -19.45 -0.92
N LEU A 101 8.92 -19.10 -0.14
CA LEU A 101 9.08 -18.42 1.15
C LEU A 101 9.28 -19.39 2.32
N GLY A 102 9.01 -20.68 2.13
CA GLY A 102 9.05 -21.68 3.22
C GLY A 102 7.97 -21.48 4.29
N ILE A 103 6.97 -20.62 4.03
CA ILE A 103 5.86 -20.35 4.94
C ILE A 103 4.75 -21.38 4.69
N PRO A 104 4.12 -21.94 5.73
CA PRO A 104 3.01 -22.88 5.54
C PRO A 104 1.86 -22.27 4.74
N ARG A 105 1.35 -23.02 3.75
CA ARG A 105 0.20 -22.62 2.92
C ARG A 105 -0.97 -22.08 3.74
N GLY A 106 -1.32 -22.73 4.85
CA GLY A 106 -2.46 -22.31 5.69
C GLY A 106 -2.33 -20.87 6.18
N LYS A 107 -1.13 -20.47 6.62
CA LYS A 107 -0.87 -19.10 7.07
C LYS A 107 -0.94 -18.11 5.91
N LEU A 108 -0.36 -18.47 4.75
CA LEU A 108 -0.44 -17.61 3.56
C LEU A 108 -1.88 -17.43 3.07
N VAL A 109 -2.70 -18.48 3.06
CA VAL A 109 -4.12 -18.35 2.71
C VAL A 109 -4.84 -17.41 3.67
N GLU A 110 -4.58 -17.54 4.98
CA GLU A 110 -5.15 -16.63 5.98
C GLU A 110 -4.75 -15.18 5.73
N ASP A 111 -3.46 -14.92 5.48
CA ASP A 111 -2.94 -13.58 5.21
C ASP A 111 -3.48 -13.00 3.90
N LEU A 112 -3.62 -13.82 2.85
CA LEU A 112 -4.09 -13.43 1.53
C LEU A 112 -5.62 -13.33 1.41
N SER A 113 -6.38 -13.88 2.37
CA SER A 113 -7.86 -13.82 2.38
C SER A 113 -8.41 -12.71 3.26
N LYS A 114 -7.55 -11.90 3.90
CA LYS A 114 -7.97 -10.77 4.73
C LYS A 114 -8.58 -9.66 3.88
N GLU A 115 -9.62 -8.99 4.39
CA GLU A 115 -10.14 -7.76 3.81
C GLU A 115 -9.21 -6.58 4.13
N SER A 116 -8.04 -6.55 3.49
CA SER A 116 -7.03 -5.50 3.61
C SER A 116 -6.46 -5.15 2.25
N SER A 117 -5.97 -3.92 2.11
CA SER A 117 -5.18 -3.47 0.96
C SER A 117 -3.68 -3.77 1.11
N PHE A 118 -3.24 -4.20 2.29
CA PHE A 118 -1.84 -4.42 2.60
C PHE A 118 -1.66 -5.50 3.68
N VAL A 119 -0.85 -6.51 3.39
CA VAL A 119 -0.42 -7.56 4.33
C VAL A 119 1.04 -7.92 4.09
N TYR A 120 1.86 -7.92 5.13
CA TYR A 120 3.24 -8.42 5.06
C TYR A 120 3.24 -9.95 4.92
N LEU A 121 3.95 -10.47 3.93
CA LEU A 121 4.15 -11.91 3.77
C LEU A 121 5.49 -12.36 4.34
N ALA A 122 6.56 -11.65 3.99
CA ALA A 122 7.90 -11.92 4.50
C ALA A 122 8.70 -10.61 4.54
N ARG A 123 9.35 -10.33 5.68
CA ARG A 123 10.13 -9.10 5.87
C ARG A 123 11.63 -9.41 5.88
N LYS A 124 12.44 -8.47 5.40
CA LYS A 124 13.92 -8.56 5.37
C LYS A 124 14.46 -9.86 4.77
N VAL A 125 13.87 -10.31 3.67
CA VAL A 125 14.38 -11.48 2.91
C VAL A 125 15.54 -11.07 2.00
N ASP A 126 16.34 -12.05 1.59
CA ASP A 126 17.38 -11.86 0.57
C ASP A 126 16.74 -11.30 -0.72
N PRO A 127 17.29 -10.24 -1.32
CA PRO A 127 16.79 -9.67 -2.58
C PRO A 127 16.56 -10.71 -3.69
N LYS A 128 17.38 -11.77 -3.76
CA LYS A 128 17.21 -12.86 -4.75
C LYS A 128 15.92 -13.63 -4.57
N ILE A 129 15.48 -13.82 -3.32
CA ILE A 129 14.19 -14.46 -3.01
C ILE A 129 13.05 -13.54 -3.46
N ALA A 130 13.17 -12.25 -3.18
CA ALA A 130 12.19 -11.26 -3.61
C ALA A 130 12.08 -11.15 -5.14
N ASP A 131 13.21 -11.20 -5.86
CA ASP A 131 13.24 -11.27 -7.32
C ASP A 131 12.58 -12.54 -7.85
N THR A 132 12.83 -13.67 -7.19
CA THR A 132 12.18 -14.94 -7.53
C THR A 132 10.67 -14.80 -7.38
N VAL A 133 10.19 -14.30 -6.24
CA VAL A 133 8.76 -14.10 -5.96
C VAL A 133 8.10 -13.14 -6.94
N THR A 134 8.79 -12.04 -7.26
CA THR A 134 8.36 -11.04 -8.23
C THR A 134 8.15 -11.67 -9.60
N ASN A 135 9.00 -12.60 -10.01
CA ASN A 135 8.95 -13.27 -11.30
C ASN A 135 8.11 -14.55 -11.32
N LEU A 136 7.49 -14.95 -10.20
CA LEU A 136 6.60 -16.11 -10.15
C LEU A 136 5.36 -15.88 -11.02
N LYS A 137 4.98 -16.95 -11.70
CA LYS A 137 3.77 -17.02 -12.52
C LYS A 137 2.77 -17.94 -11.87
N LEU A 138 1.49 -17.64 -12.07
CA LEU A 138 0.42 -18.54 -11.64
C LEU A 138 0.41 -19.82 -12.49
N PRO A 139 0.11 -20.99 -11.89
CA PRO A 139 -0.04 -22.23 -12.65
C PRO A 139 -1.16 -22.07 -13.68
N GLY A 140 -0.86 -22.28 -14.96
CA GLY A 140 -1.84 -22.17 -16.05
C GLY A 140 -1.99 -20.78 -16.68
N THR A 141 -1.23 -19.77 -16.21
CA THR A 141 -1.24 -18.42 -16.79
C THR A 141 0.18 -17.94 -17.07
N GLU A 142 0.41 -17.26 -18.20
CA GLU A 142 1.74 -16.67 -18.49
C GLU A 142 2.03 -15.39 -17.70
N GLN A 143 1.02 -14.86 -17.00
CA GLN A 143 1.06 -13.62 -16.24
C GLN A 143 1.63 -13.85 -14.84
N ARG A 144 2.27 -12.79 -14.33
CA ARG A 144 2.79 -12.72 -12.97
C ARG A 144 1.63 -12.73 -11.97
N ILE A 145 1.92 -13.13 -10.73
CA ILE A 145 0.91 -13.12 -9.67
C ILE A 145 0.46 -11.66 -9.41
N PRO A 146 -0.83 -11.32 -9.60
CA PRO A 146 -1.34 -9.99 -9.28
C PRO A 146 -1.36 -9.76 -7.77
N GLY A 147 -1.25 -8.49 -7.35
CA GLY A 147 -1.34 -8.12 -5.93
C GLY A 147 -0.13 -8.49 -5.07
N ILE A 148 0.99 -8.96 -5.64
CA ILE A 148 2.26 -9.19 -4.91
C ILE A 148 3.26 -8.11 -5.26
N TYR A 149 3.85 -7.52 -4.23
CA TYR A 149 4.76 -6.40 -4.35
C TYR A 149 6.00 -6.59 -3.46
N VAL A 150 7.06 -5.88 -3.83
CA VAL A 150 8.34 -5.88 -3.11
C VAL A 150 8.69 -4.45 -2.74
N LEU A 151 9.06 -4.27 -1.48
CA LEU A 151 9.64 -3.06 -0.93
C LEU A 151 11.14 -3.30 -0.70
N SER A 152 11.98 -2.42 -1.24
CA SER A 152 13.41 -2.44 -0.92
C SER A 152 13.59 -1.91 0.51
N GLU A 153 14.27 -2.68 1.35
CA GLU A 153 14.57 -2.31 2.73
C GLU A 153 16.06 -2.58 3.03
N ALA A 154 16.57 -2.04 4.11
CA ALA A 154 17.88 -2.39 4.62
C ALA A 154 17.74 -3.38 5.79
N ALA A 155 18.73 -4.26 5.98
CA ALA A 155 18.85 -5.10 7.17
C ALA A 155 20.24 -5.00 7.78
N ARG A 156 20.35 -5.30 9.08
CA ARG A 156 21.65 -5.32 9.78
C ARG A 156 22.24 -6.73 9.75
N ALA A 157 23.46 -6.86 9.25
CA ALA A 157 24.23 -8.09 9.29
C ALA A 157 25.40 -7.96 10.27
N TYR A 158 25.74 -9.08 10.92
CA TYR A 158 26.80 -9.17 11.93
C TYR A 158 27.84 -10.23 11.51
N PRO A 159 28.82 -9.88 10.66
CA PRO A 159 29.76 -10.86 10.08
C PRO A 159 30.60 -11.59 11.13
N ALA A 160 30.93 -10.92 12.24
CA ALA A 160 31.67 -11.50 13.37
C ALA A 160 30.82 -12.42 14.26
N GLY A 161 29.52 -12.55 13.98
CA GLY A 161 28.59 -13.42 14.69
C GLY A 161 28.51 -13.13 16.19
N PRO A 162 28.46 -14.15 17.05
CA PRO A 162 28.20 -13.99 18.48
C PRO A 162 29.37 -13.34 19.25
N LEU A 163 30.55 -13.21 18.64
CA LEU A 163 31.79 -12.78 19.32
C LEU A 163 31.63 -11.47 20.08
N ALA A 164 30.91 -10.51 19.50
CA ALA A 164 30.68 -9.19 20.08
C ALA A 164 29.19 -8.86 20.24
N ALA A 165 28.30 -9.87 20.16
CA ALA A 165 26.85 -9.66 20.16
C ALA A 165 26.33 -8.97 21.43
N GLN A 166 26.93 -9.21 22.60
CA GLN A 166 26.53 -8.55 23.85
C GLN A 166 26.90 -7.07 23.91
N VAL A 167 27.96 -6.66 23.21
CA VAL A 167 28.44 -5.28 23.20
C VAL A 167 27.80 -4.50 22.05
N LEU A 168 27.76 -5.10 20.86
CA LEU A 168 27.13 -4.52 19.68
C LEU A 168 25.60 -4.51 19.78
N GLY A 169 25.02 -5.51 20.44
CA GLY A 169 23.58 -5.74 20.49
C GLY A 169 22.98 -6.14 19.15
N PHE A 170 21.67 -5.92 19.02
CA PHE A 170 20.90 -6.26 17.83
C PHE A 170 19.85 -5.19 17.51
N VAL A 171 19.39 -5.20 16.26
CA VAL A 171 18.31 -4.33 15.80
C VAL A 171 17.01 -5.09 15.65
N GLY A 172 15.90 -4.37 15.79
CA GLY A 172 14.57 -4.88 15.51
C GLY A 172 14.28 -5.02 14.01
N ILE A 173 13.08 -5.49 13.72
CA ILE A 173 12.60 -5.65 12.34
C ILE A 173 12.44 -4.31 11.61
N ASP A 174 12.34 -3.21 12.34
CA ASP A 174 12.26 -1.86 11.79
C ASP A 174 13.60 -1.10 11.82
N ASN A 175 14.73 -1.82 12.00
CA ASN A 175 16.11 -1.29 12.06
C ASN A 175 16.43 -0.38 13.26
N GLU A 176 15.50 -0.24 14.20
CA GLU A 176 15.75 0.40 15.49
C GLU A 176 16.68 -0.46 16.37
N GLY A 177 17.64 0.17 17.04
CA GLY A 177 18.51 -0.52 18.00
C GLY A 177 17.72 -0.89 19.25
N LEU A 178 17.73 -2.18 19.61
CA LEU A 178 16.99 -2.67 20.78
C LEU A 178 17.90 -2.83 22.00
N GLU A 179 19.15 -3.25 21.77
CA GLU A 179 20.16 -3.45 22.79
C GLU A 179 21.55 -3.10 22.25
N GLY A 180 22.53 -2.97 23.13
CA GLY A 180 23.93 -2.73 22.78
C GLY A 180 24.23 -1.28 22.43
N LEU A 181 25.02 -1.10 21.36
CA LEU A 181 25.63 0.15 20.93
C LEU A 181 24.80 0.92 19.89
#